data_AF-A0A927YA93-F1
#
_entry.id   AF-A0A927YA93-F1
#
_cell.length_a   1.000
_cell.length_b   1.000
_cell.length_c   1.000
_cell.angle_alpha   90.00
_cell.angle_beta   90.00
_cell.angle_gamma   90.00
#
_symmetry.space_group_name_H-M   'P 1'
#
loop_
_entity.id
_entity.type
_entity.pdbx_description
1 polymer ?
#
loop_
_entity_poly.entity_id
_entity_poly.type
_entity_poly.pdbx_seq_one_letter_code
_entity_poly.pdbx_strand_id
1 'polypeptide(L)'
;MGKVLLIIILILVLAIILTISVIGFMAYRKAKEVTNTVKSYSNALFGTENPLEGMKRVEMEGSQVPKSVSGATHLYLPQIMRDFPEFHLDEMKSRVENVLVSYLRSIDEANATLLTEGMDELKAELSMRINMNRDRGVKENYQRINVHQTEIYQYRKTAGRCSVVFQTSVEYLHFVEKAGKIVEGRDDLKTQSKYNIELVYIQDRETVENIGESGLGLNCPNCGAPLESLGAKVCRYCDTPVVEFNIKTWGFSSVKEV
;
A
#
# COMPACT_ATOMS: atom_id res chain seq x y z
N MET A 1 63.87 53.40 7.07
CA MET A 1 62.91 52.64 6.25
C MET A 1 62.42 51.35 6.92
N GLY A 2 63.27 50.50 7.50
CA GLY A 2 62.85 49.20 8.07
C GLY A 2 61.79 49.24 9.19
N LYS A 3 61.87 50.20 10.11
CA LYS A 3 60.87 50.33 11.21
C LYS A 3 59.46 50.69 10.71
N VAL A 4 59.36 51.49 9.64
CA VAL A 4 58.07 51.90 9.06
C VAL A 4 57.41 50.72 8.35
N LEU A 5 58.19 49.91 7.62
CA LEU A 5 57.69 48.69 6.97
C LEU A 5 57.16 47.67 8.00
N LEU A 6 57.86 47.50 9.13
CA LEU A 6 57.49 46.58 10.20
C LEU A 6 56.18 47.00 10.89
N ILE A 7 55.97 48.31 11.09
CA ILE A 7 54.72 48.87 11.61
C ILE A 7 53.55 48.63 10.64
N ILE A 8 53.76 48.81 9.33
CA ILE A 8 52.72 48.57 8.31
C ILE A 8 52.30 47.10 8.29
N ILE A 9 53.25 46.17 8.37
CA ILE A 9 52.97 44.72 8.42
C ILE A 9 52.18 44.38 9.70
N LEU A 10 52.56 44.94 10.86
CA LEU A 10 51.85 44.71 12.12
C LEU A 10 50.38 45.17 12.05
N ILE A 11 50.13 46.33 11.43
CA ILE A 11 48.78 46.87 11.25
C ILE A 11 47.95 45.96 10.33
N LEU A 12 48.52 45.45 9.23
CA LEU A 12 47.83 44.53 8.33
C LEU A 12 47.47 43.20 9.02
N VAL A 13 48.39 42.66 9.82
CA VAL A 13 48.13 41.43 10.59
C VAL A 13 47.02 41.65 11.62
N LEU A 14 47.05 42.76 12.35
CA LEU A 14 45.99 43.12 13.30
C LEU A 14 44.63 43.31 12.61
N ALA A 15 44.60 43.93 11.42
CA ALA A 15 43.39 44.10 10.63
C ALA A 15 42.81 42.74 10.19
N ILE A 16 43.65 41.81 9.73
CA ILE A 16 43.21 40.46 9.36
C ILE A 16 42.63 39.71 10.57
N ILE A 17 43.29 39.75 11.72
CA ILE A 17 42.79 39.10 12.95
C ILE A 17 41.42 39.65 13.35
N LEU A 18 41.23 40.97 13.27
CA LEU A 18 39.95 41.62 13.53
C LEU A 18 38.87 41.16 12.55
N THR A 19 39.17 41.06 11.25
CA THR A 19 38.18 40.58 10.26
C THR A 19 37.77 39.13 10.51
N ILE A 20 38.70 38.23 10.84
CA ILE A 20 38.41 36.83 11.14
C ILE A 20 37.55 36.71 12.40
N SER A 21 37.85 37.49 13.45
CA SER A 21 37.07 37.46 14.69
C SER A 21 35.63 37.95 14.46
N VAL A 22 35.45 39.01 13.66
CA VAL A 22 34.13 39.54 13.30
C VAL A 22 33.33 38.53 12.47
N ILE A 23 33.96 37.88 11.48
CA ILE A 23 33.30 36.83 10.68
C ILE A 23 32.91 35.63 11.57
N GLY A 24 33.81 35.17 12.43
CA GLY A 24 33.54 34.09 13.38
C GLY A 24 32.40 34.43 14.34
N PHE A 25 32.37 35.66 14.84
CA PHE A 25 31.30 36.15 15.71
C PHE A 25 29.94 36.25 14.99
N MET A 26 29.93 36.72 13.73
CA MET A 26 28.72 36.75 12.91
C MET A 26 28.19 35.34 12.61
N ALA A 27 29.09 34.40 12.27
CA ALA A 27 28.73 33.00 12.05
C ALA A 27 28.16 32.35 13.32
N TYR A 28 28.78 32.61 14.47
CA TYR A 28 28.28 32.16 15.77
C TYR A 28 26.89 32.73 16.08
N ARG A 29 26.66 34.03 15.86
CA ARG A 29 25.35 34.66 16.08
C ARG A 29 24.28 34.04 15.18
N LYS A 30 24.54 33.85 13.89
CA LYS A 30 23.60 33.21 12.97
C LYS A 30 23.30 31.76 13.36
N ALA A 31 24.31 30.96 13.72
CA ALA A 31 24.12 29.59 14.19
C ALA A 31 23.28 29.54 15.48
N LYS A 32 23.51 30.48 16.41
CA LYS A 32 22.74 30.61 17.65
C LYS A 32 21.29 31.04 17.40
N GLU A 33 21.07 31.93 16.45
CA GLU A 33 19.72 32.36 16.05
C GLU A 33 18.94 31.20 15.43
N VAL A 34 19.53 30.49 14.47
CA VAL A 34 18.90 29.31 13.83
C VAL A 34 18.56 28.22 14.85
N THR A 35 19.48 27.91 15.77
CA THR A 35 19.22 26.90 16.81
C THR A 35 18.12 27.32 17.77
N ASN A 36 18.06 28.59 18.18
CA ASN A 36 16.98 29.10 19.02
C ASN A 36 15.62 29.10 18.30
N THR A 37 15.61 29.45 17.02
CA THR A 37 14.41 29.40 16.17
C THR A 37 13.91 27.97 15.99
N VAL A 38 14.79 27.01 15.69
CA VAL A 38 14.44 25.59 15.58
C VAL A 38 13.87 25.06 16.90
N LYS A 39 14.44 25.46 18.04
CA LYS A 39 13.92 25.11 19.37
C LYS A 39 12.53 25.70 19.65
N SER A 40 12.29 26.96 19.28
CA SER A 40 10.99 27.59 19.52
C SER A 40 9.90 27.01 18.62
N TYR A 41 10.21 26.71 17.35
CA TYR A 41 9.30 25.99 16.45
C TYR A 41 9.05 24.56 16.93
N SER A 42 10.09 23.85 17.38
CA SER A 42 9.95 22.52 17.95
C SER A 42 9.04 22.52 19.17
N ASN A 43 9.21 23.49 20.08
CA ASN A 43 8.39 23.57 21.28
C ASN A 43 6.95 23.96 20.94
N ALA A 44 6.74 24.84 19.95
CA ALA A 44 5.41 25.22 19.50
C ALA A 44 4.65 24.06 18.80
N LEU A 45 5.35 23.23 18.02
CA LEU A 45 4.75 22.15 17.24
C LEU A 45 4.65 20.81 18.01
N PHE A 46 5.65 20.51 18.83
CA PHE A 46 5.80 19.21 19.48
C PHE A 46 5.86 19.29 21.01
N GLY A 47 5.80 20.48 21.60
CA GLY A 47 5.88 20.66 23.06
C GLY A 47 7.25 20.31 23.67
N THR A 48 8.30 20.15 22.84
CA THR A 48 9.67 19.86 23.29
C THR A 48 10.69 20.74 22.57
N GLU A 49 11.79 21.10 23.24
CA GLU A 49 12.89 21.85 22.60
C GLU A 49 13.67 21.03 21.58
N ASN A 50 13.50 19.71 21.56
CA ASN A 50 14.22 18.80 20.69
C ASN A 50 13.33 18.30 19.53
N PRO A 51 13.52 18.82 18.30
CA PRO A 51 12.69 18.44 17.16
C PRO A 51 12.70 16.95 16.88
N LEU A 52 13.84 16.28 17.09
CA LEU A 52 13.97 14.84 16.87
C LEU A 52 13.12 14.04 17.86
N GLU A 53 13.08 14.47 19.11
CA GLU A 53 12.24 13.85 20.14
C GLU A 53 10.76 14.10 19.86
N GLY A 54 10.41 15.33 19.47
CA GLY A 54 9.05 15.69 19.07
C GLY A 54 8.54 14.85 17.90
N MET A 55 9.33 14.74 16.83
CA MET A 55 9.00 13.89 15.68
C MET A 55 8.86 12.42 16.07
N LYS A 56 9.77 11.89 16.91
CA LYS A 56 9.67 10.51 17.41
C LYS A 56 8.41 10.26 18.22
N ARG A 57 7.98 11.22 19.06
CA ARG A 57 6.74 11.09 19.84
C ARG A 57 5.52 11.02 18.92
N VAL A 58 5.42 11.92 17.95
CA VAL A 58 4.34 11.92 16.97
C VAL A 58 4.31 10.62 16.15
N GLU A 59 5.48 10.13 15.74
CA GLU A 59 5.59 8.87 15.01
C GLU A 59 5.18 7.66 15.86
N MET A 60 5.60 7.64 17.13
CA MET A 60 5.20 6.62 18.10
C MET A 60 3.69 6.67 18.38
N GLU A 61 3.12 7.84 18.62
CA GLU A 61 1.68 8.00 18.82
C GLU A 61 0.88 7.54 17.59
N GLY A 62 1.31 7.96 16.39
CA GLY A 62 0.73 7.53 15.12
C GLY A 62 0.81 6.02 14.88
N SER A 63 1.86 5.35 15.39
CA SER A 63 2.00 3.89 15.30
C SER A 63 1.01 3.12 16.18
N GLN A 64 0.50 3.73 17.25
CA GLN A 64 -0.38 3.06 18.22
C GLN A 64 -1.87 3.22 17.90
N VAL A 65 -2.25 4.24 17.13
CA VAL A 65 -3.67 4.54 16.86
C VAL A 65 -4.08 3.95 15.51
N PRO A 66 -5.03 2.99 15.48
CA PRO A 66 -5.55 2.46 14.23
C PRO A 66 -6.17 3.53 13.35
N LYS A 67 -5.90 3.46 12.04
CA LYS A 67 -6.58 4.33 11.07
C LYS A 67 -8.08 4.02 11.05
N SER A 68 -8.92 5.05 11.10
CA SER A 68 -10.37 4.88 10.99
C SER A 68 -10.79 4.54 9.57
N VAL A 69 -11.71 3.59 9.44
CA VAL A 69 -12.33 3.22 8.17
C VAL A 69 -13.53 4.11 7.86
N SER A 70 -13.71 4.44 6.60
CA SER A 70 -14.90 5.12 6.09
C SER A 70 -16.04 4.10 5.96
N GLY A 71 -16.74 3.83 7.06
CA GLY A 71 -17.83 2.86 7.09
C GLY A 71 -19.12 3.42 6.49
N ALA A 72 -19.50 2.90 5.32
CA ALA A 72 -20.80 3.16 4.68
C ALA A 72 -21.69 1.89 4.65
N THR A 73 -21.37 0.90 5.49
CA THR A 73 -22.09 -0.38 5.59
C THR A 73 -23.59 -0.20 5.76
N HIS A 74 -24.02 0.68 6.65
CA HIS A 74 -25.45 0.90 6.91
C HIS A 74 -26.21 1.47 5.70
N LEU A 75 -25.51 2.11 4.76
CA LEU A 75 -26.08 2.65 3.52
C LEU A 75 -26.15 1.60 2.41
N TYR A 76 -25.09 0.80 2.26
CA TYR A 76 -24.95 -0.13 1.13
C TYR A 76 -25.46 -1.53 1.42
N LEU A 77 -25.37 -2.02 2.66
CA LEU A 77 -25.81 -3.37 3.01
C LEU A 77 -27.28 -3.64 2.63
N PRO A 78 -28.26 -2.74 2.90
CA PRO A 78 -29.63 -2.99 2.48
C PRO A 78 -29.81 -3.05 0.96
N GLN A 79 -28.95 -2.37 0.19
CA GLN A 79 -28.99 -2.40 -1.28
C GLN A 79 -28.42 -3.73 -1.79
N ILE A 80 -27.28 -4.15 -1.23
CA ILE A 80 -26.63 -5.42 -1.56
C ILE A 80 -27.56 -6.58 -1.24
N MET A 81 -28.19 -6.61 -0.06
CA MET A 81 -29.11 -7.69 0.34
C MET A 81 -30.38 -7.75 -0.52
N ARG A 82 -30.82 -6.64 -1.14
CA ARG A 82 -31.92 -6.67 -2.11
C ARG A 82 -31.49 -7.29 -3.44
N ASP A 83 -30.28 -6.99 -3.89
CA ASP A 83 -29.72 -7.54 -5.13
C ASP A 83 -29.27 -9.00 -4.96
N PHE A 84 -28.80 -9.35 -3.76
CA PHE A 84 -28.18 -10.63 -3.39
C PHE A 84 -28.66 -11.06 -1.99
N PRO A 85 -29.84 -11.68 -1.86
CA PRO A 85 -30.38 -12.13 -0.56
C PRO A 85 -29.49 -13.13 0.18
N GLU A 86 -28.62 -13.84 -0.53
CA GLU A 86 -27.62 -14.78 -0.02
C GLU A 86 -26.35 -14.10 0.52
N PHE A 87 -26.23 -12.78 0.42
CA PHE A 87 -25.04 -12.07 0.87
C PHE A 87 -24.97 -11.99 2.41
N HIS A 88 -23.97 -12.67 2.98
CA HIS A 88 -23.71 -12.67 4.43
C HIS A 88 -22.54 -11.75 4.79
N LEU A 89 -22.83 -10.61 5.43
CA LEU A 89 -21.82 -9.58 5.71
C LEU A 89 -20.63 -10.10 6.53
N ASP A 90 -20.88 -10.81 7.64
CA ASP A 90 -19.82 -11.23 8.56
C ASP A 90 -18.89 -12.28 7.93
N GLU A 91 -19.45 -13.16 7.11
CA GLU A 91 -18.68 -14.11 6.30
C GLU A 91 -17.80 -13.37 5.29
N MET A 92 -18.38 -12.40 4.57
CA MET A 92 -17.64 -11.61 3.59
C MET A 92 -16.54 -10.76 4.24
N LYS A 93 -16.78 -10.18 5.42
CA LYS A 93 -15.73 -9.51 6.21
C LYS A 93 -14.60 -10.48 6.55
N SER A 94 -14.92 -11.68 7.04
CA SER A 94 -13.91 -12.70 7.37
C SER A 94 -13.07 -13.10 6.15
N ARG A 95 -13.71 -13.25 4.99
CA ARG A 95 -13.05 -13.51 3.70
C ARG A 95 -12.12 -12.37 3.28
N VAL A 96 -12.60 -11.12 3.35
CA VAL A 96 -11.81 -9.92 3.06
C VAL A 96 -10.54 -9.89 3.91
N GLU A 97 -10.66 -10.12 5.21
CA GLU A 97 -9.53 -10.10 6.15
C GLU A 97 -8.52 -11.21 5.85
N ASN A 98 -9.00 -12.42 5.56
CA ASN A 98 -8.14 -13.54 5.16
C ASN A 98 -7.40 -13.27 3.84
N VAL A 99 -8.08 -12.68 2.85
CA VAL A 99 -7.47 -12.28 1.57
C VAL A 99 -6.41 -11.22 1.78
N LEU A 100 -6.69 -10.18 2.57
CA LEU A 100 -5.71 -9.13 2.86
C LEU A 100 -4.47 -9.72 3.55
N VAL A 101 -4.67 -10.51 4.61
CA VAL A 101 -3.55 -11.10 5.37
C VAL A 101 -2.74 -12.05 4.50
N SER A 102 -3.39 -12.92 3.72
CA SER A 102 -2.69 -13.86 2.84
C SER A 102 -1.99 -13.17 1.67
N TYR A 103 -2.56 -12.10 1.13
CA TYR A 103 -1.92 -11.25 0.11
C TYR A 103 -0.63 -10.62 0.64
N LEU A 104 -0.67 -10.00 1.82
CA LEU A 104 0.52 -9.40 2.44
C LEU A 104 1.59 -10.44 2.80
N ARG A 105 1.18 -11.61 3.31
CA ARG A 105 2.09 -12.75 3.57
C ARG A 105 2.71 -13.29 2.29
N SER A 106 1.95 -13.33 1.20
CA SER A 106 2.47 -13.77 -0.10
C SER A 106 3.60 -12.86 -0.60
N ILE A 107 3.52 -11.56 -0.31
CA ILE A 107 4.60 -10.61 -0.60
C ILE A 107 5.80 -10.85 0.32
N ASP A 108 5.58 -10.98 1.62
CA ASP A 108 6.62 -11.23 2.65
C ASP A 108 7.44 -12.49 2.36
N GLU A 109 6.77 -13.59 2.01
CA GLU A 109 7.40 -14.87 1.69
C GLU A 109 7.82 -15.00 0.22
N ALA A 110 7.54 -13.97 -0.61
CA ALA A 110 7.73 -14.00 -2.06
C ALA A 110 7.08 -15.24 -2.73
N ASN A 111 5.93 -15.67 -2.20
CA ASN A 111 5.22 -16.87 -2.61
C ASN A 111 3.73 -16.58 -2.86
N ALA A 112 3.35 -16.49 -4.14
CA ALA A 112 1.97 -16.22 -4.56
C ALA A 112 0.98 -17.35 -4.21
N THR A 113 1.45 -18.56 -3.90
CA THR A 113 0.55 -19.70 -3.58
C THR A 113 -0.10 -19.58 -2.21
N LEU A 114 0.36 -18.66 -1.37
CA LEU A 114 -0.20 -18.43 -0.03
C LEU A 114 -1.52 -17.66 -0.08
N LEU A 115 -1.82 -16.99 -1.20
CA LEU A 115 -3.07 -16.28 -1.40
C LEU A 115 -4.26 -17.25 -1.29
N THR A 116 -5.14 -17.01 -0.32
CA THR A 116 -6.23 -17.94 0.01
C THR A 116 -7.29 -18.02 -1.06
N GLU A 117 -7.62 -16.88 -1.67
CA GLU A 117 -8.61 -16.78 -2.74
C GLU A 117 -8.37 -15.51 -3.55
N GLY A 118 -8.85 -15.49 -4.79
CA GLY A 118 -8.66 -14.38 -5.70
C GLY A 118 -8.97 -14.79 -7.13
N MET A 119 -9.52 -13.85 -7.88
CA MET A 119 -9.66 -13.96 -9.33
C MET A 119 -8.30 -13.83 -10.01
N ASP A 120 -8.24 -14.12 -11.31
CA ASP A 120 -7.00 -14.11 -12.07
C ASP A 120 -6.36 -12.72 -12.08
N GLU A 121 -7.16 -11.65 -12.03
CA GLU A 121 -6.65 -10.28 -11.94
C GLU A 121 -5.85 -10.05 -10.65
N LEU A 122 -6.39 -10.45 -9.49
CA LEU A 122 -5.70 -10.31 -8.20
C LEU A 122 -4.43 -11.16 -8.15
N LYS A 123 -4.49 -12.39 -8.68
CA LYS A 123 -3.31 -13.28 -8.76
C LYS A 123 -2.21 -12.69 -9.65
N ALA A 124 -2.60 -12.09 -10.77
CA ALA A 124 -1.66 -11.42 -11.67
C ALA A 124 -1.05 -10.18 -11.01
N GLU A 125 -1.85 -9.36 -10.33
CA GLU A 125 -1.39 -8.19 -9.56
C GLU A 125 -0.36 -8.59 -8.50
N LEU A 126 -0.66 -9.61 -7.70
CA LEU A 126 0.26 -10.16 -6.68
C LEU A 126 1.56 -10.68 -7.30
N SER A 127 1.45 -11.49 -8.37
CA SER A 127 2.60 -12.07 -9.05
C SER A 127 3.51 -10.99 -9.63
N MET A 128 2.92 -9.94 -10.20
CA MET A 128 3.66 -8.78 -10.70
C MET A 128 4.40 -8.07 -9.58
N ARG A 129 3.75 -7.82 -8.42
CA ARG A 129 4.41 -7.20 -7.26
C ARG A 129 5.60 -8.01 -6.77
N ILE A 130 5.44 -9.32 -6.61
CA ILE A 130 6.52 -10.23 -6.18
C ILE A 130 7.68 -10.23 -7.18
N ASN A 131 7.39 -10.30 -8.49
CA ASN A 131 8.42 -10.27 -9.52
C ASN A 131 9.18 -8.93 -9.54
N MET A 132 8.49 -7.80 -9.41
CA MET A 132 9.14 -6.49 -9.31
C MET A 132 10.09 -6.40 -8.10
N ASN A 133 9.69 -6.95 -6.95
CA ASN A 133 10.55 -7.00 -5.77
C ASN A 133 11.79 -7.86 -6.03
N ARG A 134 11.62 -9.03 -6.66
CA ARG A 134 12.71 -9.92 -7.06
C ARG A 134 13.69 -9.24 -8.03
N ASP A 135 13.19 -8.57 -9.06
CA ASP A 135 13.99 -7.88 -10.07
C ASP A 135 14.80 -6.72 -9.47
N ARG A 136 14.23 -6.04 -8.47
CA ARG A 136 14.93 -4.97 -7.71
C ARG A 136 15.93 -5.53 -6.69
N GLY A 137 15.92 -6.84 -6.45
CA GLY A 137 16.72 -7.53 -5.44
C GLY A 137 16.34 -7.11 -4.03
N VAL A 138 15.06 -6.80 -3.79
CA VAL A 138 14.54 -6.39 -2.49
C VAL A 138 13.57 -7.42 -1.92
N LYS A 139 13.53 -7.49 -0.59
CA LYS A 139 12.52 -8.26 0.15
C LYS A 139 11.63 -7.28 0.90
N GLU A 140 10.37 -7.21 0.52
CA GLU A 140 9.37 -6.40 1.20
C GLU A 140 8.73 -7.25 2.28
N ASN A 141 8.84 -6.84 3.55
CA ASN A 141 8.41 -7.65 4.68
C ASN A 141 7.15 -7.06 5.34
N TYR A 142 6.25 -7.95 5.75
CA TYR A 142 5.04 -7.64 6.52
C TYR A 142 4.93 -8.57 7.72
N GLN A 143 5.27 -8.09 8.91
CA GLN A 143 5.25 -8.90 10.13
C GLN A 143 4.19 -8.43 11.12
N ARG A 144 3.73 -9.33 12.00
CA ARG A 144 2.76 -9.04 13.06
C ARG A 144 1.49 -8.35 12.55
N ILE A 145 0.99 -8.79 11.39
CA ILE A 145 -0.22 -8.27 10.77
C ILE A 145 -1.40 -8.49 11.72
N ASN A 146 -2.10 -7.41 12.05
CA ASN A 146 -3.29 -7.43 12.88
C ASN A 146 -4.36 -6.52 12.28
N VAL A 147 -5.55 -7.07 12.05
CA VAL A 147 -6.67 -6.34 11.47
C VAL A 147 -7.51 -5.75 12.60
N HIS A 148 -7.89 -4.47 12.46
CA HIS A 148 -8.67 -3.77 13.48
C HIS A 148 -10.15 -3.70 13.14
N GLN A 149 -10.47 -3.24 11.92
CA GLN A 149 -11.85 -3.04 11.51
C GLN A 149 -11.99 -3.17 10.00
N THR A 150 -13.05 -3.84 9.56
CA THR A 150 -13.45 -3.97 8.16
C THR A 150 -14.88 -3.48 7.98
N GLU A 151 -15.11 -2.56 7.03
CA GLU A 151 -16.44 -2.04 6.69
C GLU A 151 -16.66 -1.98 5.18
N ILE A 152 -17.92 -1.98 4.74
CA ILE A 152 -18.24 -1.69 3.34
C ILE A 152 -18.00 -0.19 3.13
N TYR A 153 -17.10 0.11 2.20
CA TYR A 153 -16.78 1.46 1.78
C TYR A 153 -17.65 1.90 0.61
N GLN A 154 -17.91 1.00 -0.34
CA GLN A 154 -18.65 1.34 -1.55
C GLN A 154 -19.34 0.12 -2.17
N TYR A 155 -20.51 0.34 -2.76
CA TYR A 155 -21.16 -0.61 -3.66
C TYR A 155 -21.37 0.01 -5.04
N ARG A 156 -20.98 -0.70 -6.10
CA ARG A 156 -21.13 -0.30 -7.50
C ARG A 156 -21.79 -1.41 -8.31
N LYS A 157 -22.74 -1.01 -9.16
CA LYS A 157 -23.43 -1.91 -10.09
C LYS A 157 -23.29 -1.36 -11.50
N THR A 158 -22.69 -2.16 -12.38
CA THR A 158 -22.60 -1.91 -13.82
C THR A 158 -23.23 -3.07 -14.59
N ALA A 159 -23.49 -2.92 -15.88
CA ALA A 159 -24.01 -4.01 -16.70
C ALA A 159 -23.09 -5.24 -16.59
N GLY A 160 -23.62 -6.37 -16.09
CA GLY A 160 -22.90 -7.63 -15.94
C GLY A 160 -21.97 -7.75 -14.72
N ARG A 161 -21.78 -6.70 -13.91
CA ARG A 161 -20.83 -6.72 -12.76
C ARG A 161 -21.35 -5.94 -11.56
N CYS A 162 -21.35 -6.59 -10.40
CA CYS A 162 -21.56 -5.95 -9.10
C CYS A 162 -20.25 -5.98 -8.32
N SER A 163 -19.90 -4.87 -7.67
CA SER A 163 -18.66 -4.69 -6.92
C SER A 163 -18.95 -4.12 -5.55
N VAL A 164 -18.51 -4.82 -4.51
CA VAL A 164 -18.50 -4.37 -3.12
C VAL A 164 -17.05 -4.11 -2.73
N VAL A 165 -16.73 -2.86 -2.41
CA VAL A 165 -15.42 -2.48 -1.89
C VAL A 165 -15.49 -2.44 -0.37
N PHE A 166 -14.67 -3.25 0.27
CA PHE A 166 -14.43 -3.20 1.70
C PHE A 166 -13.21 -2.33 1.99
N GLN A 167 -13.28 -1.55 3.06
CA GLN A 167 -12.12 -0.88 3.61
C GLN A 167 -11.74 -1.51 4.94
N THR A 168 -10.50 -1.94 5.05
CA THR A 168 -9.95 -2.62 6.23
C THR A 168 -8.80 -1.80 6.80
N SER A 169 -8.86 -1.49 8.10
CA SER A 169 -7.74 -0.93 8.85
C SER A 169 -6.89 -2.05 9.44
N VAL A 170 -5.57 -1.91 9.29
CA VAL A 170 -4.61 -2.95 9.63
C VAL A 170 -3.35 -2.32 10.21
N GLU A 171 -2.76 -2.98 11.20
CA GLU A 171 -1.42 -2.70 11.69
C GLU A 171 -0.45 -3.82 11.31
N TYR A 172 0.80 -3.46 11.03
CA TYR A 172 1.90 -4.40 10.78
C TYR A 172 3.25 -3.72 10.99
N LEU A 173 4.32 -4.50 11.13
CA LEU A 173 5.68 -4.02 10.91
C LEU A 173 6.00 -4.13 9.42
N HIS A 174 6.39 -3.02 8.79
CA HIS A 174 6.71 -2.99 7.36
C HIS A 174 8.08 -2.39 7.13
N PHE A 175 8.89 -3.13 6.40
CA PHE A 175 10.23 -2.73 6.02
C PHE A 175 10.68 -3.46 4.77
N VAL A 176 11.51 -2.79 3.98
CA VAL A 176 12.10 -3.35 2.76
C VAL A 176 13.58 -3.58 3.00
N GLU A 177 14.04 -4.79 2.74
CA GLU A 177 15.44 -5.18 2.86
C GLU A 177 16.10 -5.33 1.49
N LYS A 178 17.35 -4.87 1.39
CA LYS A 178 18.22 -5.16 0.26
C LYS A 178 19.56 -5.63 0.77
N ALA A 179 19.97 -6.84 0.37
CA ALA A 179 21.21 -7.48 0.83
C ALA A 179 21.35 -7.51 2.37
N GLY A 180 20.26 -7.81 3.08
CA GLY A 180 20.22 -7.94 4.55
C GLY A 180 20.27 -6.60 5.31
N LYS A 181 20.08 -5.47 4.63
CA LYS A 181 19.95 -4.16 5.27
C LYS A 181 18.58 -3.56 4.97
N ILE A 182 17.94 -2.98 5.98
CA ILE A 182 16.71 -2.22 5.81
C ILE A 182 17.02 -0.96 5.01
N VAL A 183 16.36 -0.80 3.87
CA VAL A 183 16.48 0.36 2.97
C VAL A 183 15.25 1.27 3.02
N GLU A 184 14.12 0.76 3.49
CA GLU A 184 12.86 1.50 3.64
C GLU A 184 12.07 0.94 4.82
N GLY A 185 11.28 1.77 5.50
CA GLY A 185 10.46 1.37 6.64
C GLY A 185 11.28 1.09 7.91
N ARG A 186 10.62 0.46 8.90
CA ARG A 186 11.22 0.08 10.18
C ARG A 186 10.67 -1.27 10.64
N ASP A 187 11.56 -2.08 11.22
CA ASP A 187 11.23 -3.38 11.82
C ASP A 187 10.85 -3.28 13.30
N ASP A 188 11.02 -2.11 13.93
CA ASP A 188 10.75 -1.86 15.35
C ASP A 188 9.48 -1.02 15.60
N LEU A 189 8.91 -0.42 14.56
CA LEU A 189 7.76 0.48 14.66
C LEU A 189 6.58 -0.03 13.83
N LYS A 190 5.41 -0.08 14.48
CA LYS A 190 4.16 -0.41 13.81
C LYS A 190 3.79 0.65 12.77
N THR A 191 3.37 0.17 11.61
CA THR A 191 2.74 0.97 10.57
C THR A 191 1.24 0.74 10.63
N GLN A 192 0.48 1.83 10.67
CA GLN A 192 -0.98 1.82 10.63
C GLN A 192 -1.45 2.16 9.22
N SER A 193 -2.18 1.26 8.57
CA SER A 193 -2.61 1.42 7.19
C SER A 193 -4.07 1.05 6.95
N LYS A 194 -4.55 1.38 5.74
CA LYS A 194 -5.88 1.05 5.26
C LYS A 194 -5.78 0.44 3.87
N TYR A 195 -6.60 -0.57 3.63
CA TYR A 195 -6.70 -1.22 2.35
C TYR A 195 -8.14 -1.18 1.87
N ASN A 196 -8.31 -0.90 0.58
CA ASN A 196 -9.53 -1.17 -0.15
C ASN A 196 -9.40 -2.53 -0.84
N ILE A 197 -10.32 -3.44 -0.51
CA ILE A 197 -10.39 -4.78 -1.08
C ILE A 197 -11.69 -4.89 -1.88
N GLU A 198 -11.59 -5.22 -3.18
CA GLU A 198 -12.74 -5.30 -4.06
C GLU A 198 -13.22 -6.75 -4.22
N LEU A 199 -14.49 -6.96 -3.86
CA LEU A 199 -15.22 -8.21 -4.02
C LEU A 199 -16.24 -8.06 -5.15
N VAL A 200 -16.24 -8.99 -6.09
CA VAL A 200 -16.95 -8.88 -7.36
C VAL A 200 -17.88 -10.05 -7.57
N TYR A 201 -19.06 -9.77 -8.09
CA TYR A 201 -19.97 -10.75 -8.67
C TYR A 201 -20.15 -10.47 -10.16
N ILE A 202 -19.88 -11.46 -11.01
CA ILE A 202 -20.08 -11.35 -12.47
C ILE A 202 -21.38 -12.06 -12.82
N GLN A 203 -22.38 -11.30 -13.27
CA GLN A 203 -23.72 -11.83 -13.57
C GLN A 203 -23.80 -12.46 -14.97
N ASP A 204 -23.07 -11.89 -15.93
CA ASP A 204 -23.07 -12.35 -17.31
C ASP A 204 -21.75 -11.97 -18.01
N ARG A 205 -20.96 -12.97 -18.41
CA ARG A 205 -19.64 -12.75 -19.05
C ARG A 205 -19.76 -12.17 -20.46
N GLU A 206 -20.87 -12.41 -21.18
CA GLU A 206 -21.03 -11.90 -22.55
C GLU A 206 -21.04 -10.36 -22.59
N THR A 207 -21.47 -9.70 -21.52
CA THR A 207 -21.39 -8.24 -21.36
C THR A 207 -20.03 -7.72 -20.88
N VAL A 208 -19.22 -8.54 -20.20
CA VAL A 208 -17.94 -8.11 -19.59
C VAL A 208 -16.77 -8.23 -20.58
N GLU A 209 -16.83 -9.17 -21.53
CA GLU A 209 -15.82 -9.30 -22.59
C GLU A 209 -15.78 -8.09 -23.56
N ASN A 210 -16.82 -7.25 -23.59
CA ASN A 210 -16.83 -6.03 -24.40
C ASN A 210 -15.98 -4.87 -23.84
N ILE A 211 -15.22 -5.08 -22.76
CA ILE A 211 -14.25 -4.09 -22.24
C ILE A 211 -12.80 -4.43 -22.65
N GLY A 212 -12.57 -5.59 -23.30
CA GLY A 212 -11.28 -5.94 -23.88
C GLY A 212 -11.42 -6.26 -25.36
N GLU A 213 -11.21 -5.28 -26.24
CA GLU A 213 -10.92 -5.51 -27.65
C GLU A 213 -9.60 -6.32 -27.77
N SER A 214 -9.70 -7.64 -27.63
CA SER A 214 -8.72 -8.64 -28.04
C SER A 214 -9.42 -10.00 -28.01
N GLY A 215 -9.95 -10.40 -29.17
CA GLY A 215 -10.63 -11.68 -29.36
C GLY A 215 -9.73 -12.88 -29.08
N LEU A 216 -9.71 -13.32 -27.81
CA LEU A 216 -9.22 -14.62 -27.39
C LEU A 216 -10.42 -15.56 -27.35
N GLY A 217 -10.70 -16.20 -28.49
CA GLY A 217 -11.65 -17.30 -28.55
C GLY A 217 -11.28 -18.36 -27.51
N LEU A 218 -12.25 -18.77 -26.70
CA LEU A 218 -12.07 -19.82 -25.70
C LEU A 218 -11.77 -21.13 -26.42
N ASN A 219 -10.55 -21.65 -26.25
CA ASN A 219 -10.16 -22.93 -26.80
C ASN A 219 -10.46 -24.04 -25.81
N CYS A 220 -10.97 -25.17 -26.31
CA CYS A 220 -11.19 -26.37 -25.51
C CYS A 220 -9.86 -26.81 -24.87
N PRO A 221 -9.79 -27.02 -23.55
CA PRO A 221 -8.56 -27.39 -22.86
C PRO A 221 -8.05 -28.78 -23.24
N ASN A 222 -8.91 -29.64 -23.80
CA ASN A 222 -8.53 -30.99 -24.21
C ASN A 222 -8.00 -31.07 -25.66
N CYS A 223 -8.52 -30.27 -26.59
CA CYS A 223 -8.15 -30.39 -28.02
C CYS A 223 -7.73 -29.08 -28.69
N GLY A 224 -7.80 -27.94 -27.99
CA GLY A 224 -7.46 -26.63 -28.53
C GLY A 224 -8.47 -26.05 -29.51
N ALA A 225 -9.58 -26.73 -29.79
CA ALA A 225 -10.58 -26.25 -30.74
C ALA A 225 -11.41 -25.07 -30.17
N PRO A 226 -11.82 -24.09 -30.98
CA PRO A 226 -12.61 -22.96 -30.52
C PRO A 226 -13.98 -23.42 -30.05
N LEU A 227 -14.38 -22.99 -28.85
CA LEU A 227 -15.71 -23.20 -28.31
C LEU A 227 -16.68 -22.19 -28.95
N GLU A 228 -17.88 -22.65 -29.31
CA GLU A 228 -18.89 -21.80 -29.96
C GLU A 228 -19.46 -20.73 -29.01
N SER A 229 -19.43 -20.98 -27.68
CA SER A 229 -19.89 -20.04 -26.66
C SER A 229 -19.33 -20.36 -25.27
N LEU A 230 -19.36 -19.37 -24.37
CA LEU A 230 -18.99 -19.46 -22.94
C LEU A 230 -19.82 -20.46 -22.12
N GLY A 231 -20.98 -20.90 -22.64
CA GLY A 231 -21.90 -21.86 -22.02
C GLY A 231 -21.92 -23.23 -22.70
N ALA A 232 -20.96 -23.53 -23.58
CA ALA A 232 -20.84 -24.86 -24.16
C ALA A 232 -20.51 -25.86 -23.06
N LYS A 233 -21.42 -26.79 -22.76
CA LYS A 233 -21.23 -27.85 -21.74
C LYS A 233 -20.37 -29.00 -22.23
N VAL A 234 -20.19 -29.11 -23.54
CA VAL A 234 -19.42 -30.17 -24.20
C VAL A 234 -18.74 -29.56 -25.43
N CYS A 235 -17.47 -29.87 -25.63
CA CYS A 235 -16.75 -29.49 -26.85
C CYS A 235 -17.25 -30.31 -28.04
N ARG A 236 -17.79 -29.66 -29.08
CA ARG A 236 -18.29 -30.33 -30.31
C ARG A 236 -17.25 -31.11 -31.12
N TYR A 237 -15.96 -30.92 -30.83
CA TYR A 237 -14.87 -31.51 -31.61
C TYR A 237 -14.24 -32.74 -30.96
N CYS A 238 -14.27 -32.84 -29.63
CA CYS A 238 -13.63 -33.93 -28.88
C CYS A 238 -14.52 -34.50 -27.77
N ASP A 239 -15.80 -34.10 -27.76
CA ASP A 239 -16.83 -34.50 -26.81
C ASP A 239 -16.45 -34.36 -25.32
N THR A 240 -15.44 -33.53 -25.03
CA THR A 240 -15.01 -33.30 -23.66
C THR A 240 -16.03 -32.42 -22.95
N PRO A 241 -16.57 -32.86 -21.79
CA PRO A 241 -17.40 -32.02 -20.96
C PRO A 241 -16.61 -30.77 -20.56
N VAL A 242 -17.10 -29.61 -20.96
CA VAL A 242 -16.53 -28.33 -20.58
C VAL A 242 -17.25 -27.92 -19.30
N VAL A 243 -16.51 -27.93 -18.20
CA VAL A 243 -17.04 -27.51 -16.91
C VAL A 243 -17.15 -25.99 -16.97
N GLU A 244 -18.37 -25.47 -17.03
CA GLU A 244 -18.65 -24.07 -16.72
C GLU A 244 -18.05 -23.80 -15.33
N PHE A 245 -16.97 -23.02 -15.25
CA PHE A 245 -16.53 -22.46 -13.98
C PHE A 245 -17.73 -21.70 -13.44
N ASN A 246 -18.21 -22.05 -12.25
CA ASN A 246 -19.41 -21.45 -11.68
C ASN A 246 -19.15 -19.96 -11.39
N ILE A 247 -19.50 -19.08 -12.34
CA ILE A 247 -19.25 -17.63 -12.30
C ILE A 247 -20.24 -16.93 -11.35
N LYS A 248 -21.17 -17.68 -10.75
CA LYS A 248 -22.19 -17.19 -9.81
C LYS A 248 -21.69 -17.09 -8.36
N THR A 249 -20.40 -16.86 -8.16
CA THR A 249 -19.80 -16.75 -6.83
C THR A 249 -18.98 -15.49 -6.71
N TRP A 250 -19.05 -14.85 -5.55
CA TRP A 250 -18.25 -13.67 -5.23
C TRP A 250 -16.74 -13.98 -5.24
N GLY A 251 -15.97 -13.21 -6.01
CA GLY A 251 -14.51 -13.34 -6.14
C GLY A 251 -13.77 -12.02 -5.92
N PHE A 252 -12.57 -12.08 -5.36
CA PHE A 252 -11.75 -10.89 -5.09
C PHE A 252 -10.95 -10.48 -6.31
N SER A 253 -11.08 -9.21 -6.73
CA SER A 253 -10.40 -8.69 -7.93
C SER A 253 -9.19 -7.82 -7.63
N SER A 254 -9.13 -7.13 -6.48
CA SER A 254 -7.99 -6.25 -6.15
C SER A 254 -7.84 -6.00 -4.65
N VAL A 255 -6.61 -5.69 -4.24
CA VAL A 255 -6.22 -5.28 -2.88
C VAL A 255 -5.31 -4.06 -3.00
N LYS A 256 -5.76 -2.89 -2.53
CA LYS A 256 -5.05 -1.61 -2.71
C LYS A 256 -4.93 -0.84 -1.41
N GLU A 257 -3.71 -0.43 -1.06
CA GLU A 257 -3.46 0.47 0.07
C GLU A 257 -3.96 1.89 -0.24
N VAL A 258 -4.55 2.59 0.74
CA VAL A 258 -5.18 3.93 0.60
C VAL A 258 -4.90 4.90 1.75
#